data_AF-A0A2V5S5J7-F1
#
_entry.id   AF-A0A2V5S5J7-F1
#
_cell.length_a   1.000
_cell.length_b   1.000
_cell.length_c   1.000
_cell.angle_alpha   90.00
_cell.angle_beta   90.00
_cell.angle_gamma   90.00
#
_symmetry.space_group_name_H-M   'P 1'
#
loop_
_entity.id
_entity.type
_entity.pdbx_description
1 polymer ?
#
loop_
_entity_poly.entity_id
_entity_poly.type
_entity_poly.pdbx_seq_one_letter_code
_entity_poly.pdbx_strand_id
1 'polypeptide(L)' 'KAVRVTGKDDFVWEPFWLSNEEFLCILQKENENEPSLYRMPITGKNPKLLAKHARTPSVSAP' A
#
# COMPACT_ATOMS: atom_id res chain seq x y z
N LYS A 1 -16.63 -15.57 -3.06
CA LYS A 1 -16.94 -14.59 -1.98
C LYS A 1 -15.81 -13.58 -1.94
N ALA A 2 -16.10 -12.28 -2.00
CA ALA A 2 -15.06 -11.26 -1.85
C ALA A 2 -14.57 -11.24 -0.39
N VAL A 3 -13.25 -11.13 -0.19
CA VAL A 3 -12.61 -11.07 1.12
C VAL A 3 -11.79 -9.79 1.18
N ARG A 4 -11.88 -9.06 2.31
CA ARG A 4 -11.02 -7.90 2.56
C ARG A 4 -9.61 -8.40 2.88
N VAL A 5 -8.61 -7.85 2.19
CA VAL A 5 -7.19 -8.19 2.35
C VAL A 5 -6.41 -7.16 3.18
N THR A 6 -7.03 -6.05 3.55
CA THR A 6 -6.41 -4.97 4.35
C THR A 6 -7.04 -4.87 5.73
N GLY A 7 -6.46 -4.06 6.62
CA GLY A 7 -7.07 -3.70 7.89
C GLY A 7 -8.45 -3.06 7.71
N LYS A 8 -9.25 -3.08 8.78
CA LYS A 8 -10.59 -2.47 8.77
C LYS A 8 -10.48 -0.95 8.56
N ASP A 9 -9.53 -0.33 9.24
CA ASP A 9 -9.33 1.12 9.32
C ASP A 9 -8.17 1.61 8.41
N ASP A 10 -7.72 0.73 7.51
CA ASP A 10 -6.75 1.05 6.47
C ASP A 10 -7.45 1.70 5.28
N PHE A 11 -6.86 2.78 4.77
CA PHE A 11 -7.27 3.41 3.52
C PHE A 11 -6.36 2.95 2.38
N VAL A 12 -6.96 2.50 1.27
CA VAL A 12 -6.24 1.93 0.12
C VAL A 12 -6.68 2.61 -1.16
N TRP A 13 -5.71 3.02 -1.97
CA TRP A 13 -5.93 3.65 -3.27
C TRP A 13 -5.08 2.97 -4.34
N GLU A 14 -5.56 3.09 -5.58
CA GLU A 14 -4.81 2.76 -6.81
C GLU A 14 -4.16 1.36 -6.82
N PRO A 15 -4.95 0.28 -6.63
CA PRO A 15 -4.39 -1.06 -6.71
C PRO A 15 -3.93 -1.39 -8.14
N PHE A 16 -2.70 -1.89 -8.28
CA PHE A 16 -2.12 -2.32 -9.55
C PHE A 16 -1.54 -3.74 -9.42
N TRP A 17 -2.12 -4.69 -10.17
CA TRP A 17 -1.71 -6.09 -10.09
C TRP A 17 -0.31 -6.31 -10.67
N LEU A 18 0.55 -6.98 -9.91
CA LEU A 18 1.87 -7.42 -10.37
C LEU A 18 1.84 -8.89 -10.82
N SER A 19 1.00 -9.70 -10.16
CA SER A 19 0.81 -11.11 -10.43
C SER A 19 -0.57 -11.56 -9.93
N ASN A 20 -0.85 -12.86 -9.99
CA ASN A 20 -2.06 -13.44 -9.39
C ASN A 20 -2.03 -13.43 -7.85
N GLU A 21 -0.87 -13.17 -7.24
CA GLU A 21 -0.67 -13.27 -5.79
C GLU A 21 -0.32 -11.94 -5.11
N GLU A 22 0.07 -10.93 -5.88
CA GLU A 22 0.52 -9.65 -5.33
C GLU A 22 0.07 -8.46 -6.19
N PHE A 23 -0.17 -7.33 -5.53
CA PHE A 23 -0.46 -6.04 -6.15
C PHE A 23 0.30 -4.91 -5.46
N LEU A 24 0.53 -3.83 -6.17
CA LEU A 24 0.94 -2.55 -5.59
C LEU A 24 -0.29 -1.78 -5.14
N CYS A 25 -0.18 -1.02 -4.06
CA CYS A 25 -1.19 -0.06 -3.69
C CYS A 25 -0.57 1.11 -2.90
N ILE A 26 -1.27 2.23 -2.92
CA ILE A 26 -1.06 3.29 -1.95
C ILE A 26 -1.90 2.94 -0.73
N LEU A 27 -1.26 2.76 0.42
CA LEU A 27 -1.90 2.39 1.69
C LEU A 27 -1.54 3.43 2.75
N GLN A 28 -2.54 3.82 3.53
CA GLN A 28 -2.38 4.58 4.77
C GLN A 28 -3.01 3.77 5.89
N LYS A 29 -2.18 3.32 6.82
CA LYS A 29 -2.66 2.59 8.00
C LYS A 29 -3.32 3.55 8.99
N GLU A 30 -4.14 3.02 9.88
CA GLU A 30 -4.90 3.78 10.89
C GLU A 30 -4.06 4.83 11.65
N ASN A 31 -2.80 4.52 11.97
CA ASN A 31 -1.90 5.38 12.73
C ASN A 31 -0.82 6.07 11.87
N GLU A 32 -0.98 6.09 10.54
CA GLU A 32 -0.07 6.78 9.63
C GLU A 32 -0.70 8.11 9.17
N ASN A 33 0.05 9.21 9.29
CA ASN A 33 -0.40 10.52 8.82
C ASN A 33 -0.33 10.65 7.29
N GLU A 34 0.59 9.90 6.67
CA GLU A 34 0.88 10.01 5.24
C GLU A 34 0.84 8.63 4.56
N PRO A 35 0.19 8.53 3.39
CA PRO A 35 0.08 7.31 2.63
C PRO A 35 1.42 6.93 1.99
N SER A 36 1.71 5.64 1.95
CA SER A 36 2.96 5.10 1.39
C SER A 36 2.67 4.05 0.32
N LEU A 37 3.65 3.76 -0.53
CA LEU A 37 3.54 2.72 -1.55
C LEU A 37 3.92 1.37 -0.94
N TYR A 38 3.03 0.40 -1.07
CA TYR A 38 3.25 -0.97 -0.61
C TYR A 38 3.13 -1.96 -1.75
N ARG A 39 3.85 -3.07 -1.62
CA ARG A 39 3.54 -4.33 -2.28
C ARG A 39 2.76 -5.20 -1.32
N MET A 40 1.56 -5.58 -1.73
CA MET A 40 0.57 -6.27 -0.91
C MET A 40 0.31 -7.67 -1.47
N PRO A 41 0.51 -8.73 -0.66
CA PRO A 41 0.06 -10.06 -1.00
C PRO A 41 -1.47 -10.18 -0.93
N ILE A 42 -2.08 -11.06 -1.71
CA ILE A 42 -3.52 -11.37 -1.63
C ILE A 42 -3.95 -11.93 -0.27
N THR A 43 -3.00 -12.42 0.53
CA THR A 43 -3.25 -12.87 1.90
C THR A 43 -3.43 -11.72 2.87
N GLY A 44 -3.03 -10.50 2.50
CA GLY A 44 -3.03 -9.32 3.37
C GLY A 44 -1.94 -9.30 4.44
N LYS A 45 -1.12 -10.36 4.50
CA LYS A 45 -0.10 -10.51 5.55
C LYS A 45 1.24 -9.97 5.07
N ASN A 46 1.96 -9.31 5.98
CA ASN A 46 3.32 -8.81 5.76
C ASN A 46 3.48 -7.93 4.51
N PRO A 47 2.67 -6.86 4.32
CA PRO A 47 2.88 -5.92 3.23
C PRO A 47 4.29 -5.34 3.26
N LYS A 48 4.94 -5.29 2.10
CA LYS A 48 6.28 -4.71 1.95
C LYS A 48 6.17 -3.23 1.61
N LEU A 49 6.66 -2.37 2.50
CA LEU A 49 6.82 -0.94 2.22
C LEU A 49 7.89 -0.73 1.14
N LEU A 50 7.55 -0.04 0.06
CA LEU A 50 8.47 0.26 -1.05
C LEU A 50 8.96 1.71 -1.03
N ALA A 51 8.06 2.65 -0.74
CA ALA A 51 8.40 4.07 -0.68
C ALA A 51 7.48 4.78 0.32
N LYS A 52 8.05 5.61 1.20
CA LYS A 52 7.29 6.44 2.14
C LYS A 52 6.73 7.68 1.45
N HIS A 53 5.55 8.12 1.88
CA HIS A 53 4.94 9.40 1.49
C HIS A 53 4.79 9.52 -0.04
N ALA A 54 4.45 8.41 -0.70
CA ALA A 54 4.60 8.22 -2.13
C ALA A 54 3.56 8.94 -3.00
N ARG A 55 2.55 9.60 -2.40
CA ARG A 55 1.59 10.41 -3.17
C ARG A 55 2.20 11.70 -3.71
N THR A 56 3.28 12.18 -3.11
CA THR A 56 3.96 13.40 -3.55
C THR A 56 5.40 13.06 -3.84
N PRO A 57 5.78 12.79 -5.11
CA PRO A 57 7.17 12.53 -5.45
C PRO A 57 8.01 13.72 -4.99
N SER A 58 8.88 13.48 -4.02
CA SER A 58 9.83 14.46 -3.52
C SER A 58 11.23 13.87 -3.60
N VAL A 59 12.18 14.70 -4.03
CA VAL A 59 13.59 14.36 -4.07
C VAL A 59 14.29 15.48 -3.31
N SER A 60 15.14 15.13 -2.35
CA SER A 60 16.09 16.09 -1.80
C SER A 60 17.19 16.27 -2.83
N ALA A 61 17.34 17.47 -3.36
CA ALA A 61 18.48 17.81 -4.20
C ALA A 61 19.78 17.71 -3.37
N PRO A 62 20.94 17.41 -3.99
CA PRO A 62 22.23 17.41 -3.31
C PRO A 62 22.57 18.74 -2.63
#